data_AF-A0A351RCZ7-F1
#
_entry.id   AF-A0A351RCZ7-F1
#
_cell.length_a   1.000
_cell.length_b   1.000
_cell.length_c   1.000
_cell.angle_alpha   90.00
_cell.angle_beta   90.00
_cell.angle_gamma   90.00
#
_symmetry.space_group_name_H-M   'P 1'
#
loop_
_entity.id
_entity.type
_entity.pdbx_description
1 polymer ?
#
loop_
_entity_poly.entity_id
_entity_poly.type
_entity_poly.pdbx_seq_one_letter_code
_entity_poly.pdbx_strand_id
1 'polypeptide(L)'
;MAANPKATKEVIYSWVGKDKKGKIIKGEMKASGESFVSATLRRQGVTVTKIKKQSGFSSAGKVSDKDVTLFTRQLATMMKSGVPLLQTFDIVGKGHSNPAVSKLL
;
A
#
# COMPACT_ATOMS: atom_id res chain seq x y z
N MET A 1 9.80 -36.37 -16.57
CA MET A 1 8.82 -35.43 -15.97
C MET A 1 9.27 -35.07 -14.56
N ALA A 2 9.35 -33.77 -14.23
CA ALA A 2 9.07 -33.15 -12.92
C ALA A 2 9.84 -31.82 -12.81
N ALA A 3 9.15 -30.69 -13.03
CA ALA A 3 9.71 -29.36 -12.88
C ALA A 3 9.64 -28.90 -11.41
N ASN A 4 10.79 -28.44 -10.93
CA ASN A 4 11.13 -27.89 -9.61
C ASN A 4 10.07 -26.92 -9.01
N PRO A 5 9.68 -27.05 -7.73
CA PRO A 5 8.75 -26.13 -7.08
C PRO A 5 9.49 -24.83 -6.72
N LYS A 6 9.56 -23.89 -7.67
CA LYS A 6 10.01 -22.53 -7.34
C LYS A 6 9.00 -21.93 -6.38
N ALA A 7 9.43 -21.78 -5.12
CA ALA A 7 8.77 -21.01 -4.07
C ALA A 7 8.15 -19.74 -4.66
N THR A 8 6.84 -19.81 -4.85
CA THR A 8 6.08 -18.75 -5.47
C THR A 8 6.00 -17.62 -4.46
N LYS A 9 6.78 -16.56 -4.67
CA LYS A 9 6.50 -15.29 -4.00
C LYS A 9 5.15 -14.81 -4.54
N GLU A 10 4.08 -15.14 -3.84
CA GLU A 10 2.75 -14.57 -4.11
C GLU A 10 2.83 -13.07 -3.82
N VAL A 11 2.95 -12.28 -4.88
CA VAL A 11 2.92 -10.82 -4.78
C VAL A 11 1.49 -10.39 -5.05
N ILE A 12 1.03 -9.36 -4.35
CA ILE A 12 -0.27 -8.75 -4.66
C ILE A 12 -0.12 -8.02 -5.99
N TYR A 13 -1.03 -8.24 -6.93
CA TYR A 13 -1.11 -7.53 -8.18
C TYR A 13 -2.42 -6.74 -8.19
N SER A 14 -2.32 -5.44 -8.41
CA SER A 14 -3.48 -4.59 -8.66
C SER A 14 -3.78 -4.65 -10.16
N TRP A 15 -5.00 -5.00 -10.52
CA TRP A 15 -5.42 -5.18 -11.90
C TRP A 15 -6.66 -4.34 -12.18
N VAL A 16 -6.74 -3.89 -13.44
CA VAL A 16 -7.88 -3.18 -14.00
C VAL A 16 -8.32 -3.96 -15.23
N GLY A 17 -9.57 -4.37 -15.24
CA GLY A 17 -10.17 -5.09 -16.35
C GLY A 17 -11.55 -4.56 -16.69
N LYS A 18 -12.07 -4.99 -17.83
CA LYS A 18 -13.39 -4.65 -18.34
C LYS A 18 -14.23 -5.91 -18.34
N ASP A 19 -15.37 -5.87 -17.67
CA ASP A 19 -16.36 -6.95 -17.68
C ASP A 19 -17.00 -7.10 -19.07
N LYS A 20 -17.68 -8.22 -19.36
CA LYS A 20 -18.47 -8.42 -20.59
C LYS A 20 -19.48 -7.31 -20.85
N LYS A 21 -20.01 -6.68 -19.78
CA LYS A 21 -20.91 -5.51 -19.87
C LYS A 21 -20.19 -4.17 -20.11
N GLY A 22 -18.87 -4.20 -20.29
CA GLY A 22 -18.07 -3.02 -20.54
C GLY A 22 -17.72 -2.19 -19.30
N LYS A 23 -18.09 -2.65 -18.10
CA LYS A 23 -17.77 -1.95 -16.85
C LYS A 23 -16.31 -2.16 -16.48
N ILE A 24 -15.60 -1.08 -16.18
CA ILE A 24 -14.23 -1.15 -15.67
C ILE A 24 -14.30 -1.62 -14.22
N ILE A 25 -13.74 -2.78 -13.95
CA ILE A 25 -13.56 -3.33 -12.61
C ILE A 25 -12.09 -3.30 -12.24
N LYS A 26 -11.83 -2.93 -10.99
CA LYS A 26 -10.49 -2.84 -10.43
C LYS A 26 -10.47 -3.73 -9.21
N GLY A 27 -9.40 -4.48 -9.05
CA GLY A 27 -9.26 -5.38 -7.93
C GLY A 27 -7.80 -5.69 -7.68
N GLU A 28 -7.56 -6.38 -6.58
CA GLU A 28 -6.25 -6.86 -6.19
C GLU A 28 -6.32 -8.38 -6.13
N MET A 29 -5.31 -9.07 -6.64
CA MET A 29 -5.20 -10.50 -6.45
C MET A 29 -3.76 -10.92 -6.18
N LYS A 30 -3.60 -11.91 -5.32
CA LYS A 30 -2.31 -12.55 -5.07
C LYS A 30 -2.01 -13.53 -6.19
N ALA A 31 -0.82 -13.43 -6.76
CA ALA A 31 -0.42 -14.28 -7.86
C ALA A 31 1.09 -14.47 -7.89
N SER A 32 1.52 -15.56 -8.51
CA SER A 32 2.93 -15.85 -8.81
C SER A 32 3.54 -14.92 -9.85
N GLY A 33 2.71 -14.28 -10.67
CA GLY A 33 3.13 -13.46 -11.80
C GLY A 33 1.95 -12.85 -12.57
N GLU A 34 2.22 -11.87 -13.42
CA GLU A 34 1.22 -11.15 -14.21
C GLU A 34 0.44 -12.08 -15.15
N SER A 35 1.10 -13.12 -15.68
CA SER A 35 0.48 -14.15 -16.51
C SER A 35 -0.57 -14.99 -15.76
N PHE A 36 -0.38 -15.21 -14.45
CA PHE A 36 -1.36 -15.91 -13.61
C PHE A 36 -2.58 -15.02 -13.32
N VAL A 37 -2.35 -13.73 -13.11
CA VAL A 37 -3.40 -12.71 -12.94
C VAL A 37 -4.26 -12.61 -14.20
N SER A 38 -3.64 -12.49 -15.38
CA SER A 38 -4.35 -12.37 -16.64
C SER A 38 -5.16 -13.63 -16.99
N ALA A 39 -4.59 -14.82 -16.76
CA ALA A 39 -5.27 -16.09 -16.99
C ALA A 39 -6.49 -16.26 -16.07
N THR A 40 -6.36 -15.90 -14.80
CA THR A 40 -7.46 -15.99 -13.81
C THR A 40 -8.59 -15.02 -14.15
N LEU A 41 -8.27 -13.78 -14.49
CA LEU A 41 -9.26 -12.78 -14.87
C LEU A 41 -9.97 -13.13 -16.17
N ARG A 42 -9.24 -13.65 -17.16
CA ARG A 42 -9.84 -14.12 -18.42
C ARG A 42 -10.80 -15.28 -18.19
N ARG A 43 -10.50 -16.21 -17.26
CA ARG A 43 -11.42 -17.28 -16.84
C ARG A 43 -12.67 -16.75 -16.15
N GLN A 44 -12.56 -15.63 -15.43
CA GLN A 44 -13.69 -14.93 -14.80
C GLN A 44 -14.50 -14.08 -15.80
N GLY A 45 -14.14 -14.07 -17.08
CA GLY A 45 -14.82 -13.27 -18.11
C GLY A 45 -14.45 -11.78 -18.08
N VAL A 46 -13.34 -11.44 -17.42
CA VAL A 46 -12.81 -10.08 -17.30
C VAL A 46 -11.68 -9.89 -18.30
N THR A 47 -11.84 -8.94 -19.21
CA THR A 47 -10.77 -8.55 -20.14
C THR A 47 -9.80 -7.62 -19.43
N VAL A 48 -8.59 -8.10 -19.15
CA VAL A 48 -7.58 -7.31 -18.43
C VAL A 48 -7.04 -6.18 -19.31
N THR A 49 -7.10 -4.95 -18.81
CA THR A 49 -6.59 -3.75 -19.49
C THR A 49 -5.24 -3.32 -18.93
N LYS A 50 -5.02 -3.52 -17.63
CA LYS A 50 -3.77 -3.13 -16.96
C LYS A 50 -3.49 -4.04 -15.77
N ILE A 51 -2.27 -4.53 -15.67
CA ILE A 51 -1.77 -5.27 -14.51
C ILE A 51 -0.60 -4.46 -13.94
N LYS A 52 -0.63 -4.20 -12.63
CA LYS A 52 0.47 -3.59 -11.90
C LYS A 52 0.85 -4.53 -10.76
N LYS A 53 2.13 -4.92 -10.73
CA LYS A 53 2.70 -5.59 -9.56
C LYS A 53 2.66 -4.63 -8.38
N GLN A 54 1.86 -4.96 -7.37
CA GLN A 54 1.89 -4.25 -6.10
C GLN A 54 2.99 -4.90 -5.26
N SER A 55 4.22 -4.48 -5.52
CA SER A 55 5.39 -4.90 -4.75
C SER A 55 5.26 -4.35 -3.32
N GLY A 56 4.63 -5.11 -2.42
CA GLY A 56 4.80 -5.11 -0.95
C GLY A 56 4.76 -3.79 -0.17
N PHE A 57 4.49 -2.69 -0.84
CA PHE A 57 4.55 -1.34 -0.31
C PHE A 57 3.54 -0.54 -1.10
N SER A 58 2.27 -0.90 -0.92
CA SER A 58 1.23 0.13 -0.96
C SER A 58 1.68 1.14 0.08
N SER A 59 2.34 2.18 -0.41
CA SER A 59 2.98 3.21 0.38
C SER A 59 1.94 3.65 1.40
N ALA A 60 2.14 3.23 2.64
CA ALA A 60 1.95 4.16 3.72
C ALA A 60 2.75 5.38 3.23
N GLY A 61 2.03 6.44 2.86
CA GLY A 61 2.49 7.49 1.94
C GLY A 61 3.94 7.89 2.18
N LYS A 62 4.72 8.11 1.12
CA LYS A 62 6.09 8.62 1.26
C LYS A 62 6.07 9.78 2.27
N VAL A 63 6.78 9.62 3.38
CA VAL A 63 6.95 10.70 4.35
C VAL A 63 7.71 11.79 3.64
N SER A 64 7.07 12.94 3.42
CA SER A 64 7.72 14.07 2.77
C SER A 64 8.61 14.80 3.77
N ASP A 65 9.69 15.45 3.34
CA ASP A 65 10.52 16.30 4.20
C ASP A 65 9.69 17.37 4.94
N LYS A 66 8.58 17.81 4.33
CA LYS A 66 7.61 18.71 4.96
C LYS A 66 6.91 18.09 6.17
N ASP A 67 6.56 16.81 6.09
CA ASP A 67 5.91 16.05 7.18
C ASP A 67 6.87 15.95 8.37
N VAL A 68 8.15 15.64 8.12
CA VAL A 68 9.21 15.58 9.15
C VAL A 68 9.45 16.95 9.79
N THR A 69 9.47 18.01 9.00
CA THR A 69 9.68 19.38 9.52
C THR A 69 8.52 19.84 10.39
N LEU A 70 7.28 19.53 10.00
CA LEU A 70 6.10 19.85 10.80
C LEU A 70 6.07 19.01 12.08
N PHE A 71 6.37 17.72 11.98
CA PHE A 71 6.48 16.79 13.11
C PHE A 71 7.47 17.30 14.17
N THR A 72 8.69 17.62 13.76
CA THR A 72 9.75 18.06 14.68
C THR A 72 9.43 19.40 15.34
N ARG A 73 8.77 20.33 14.65
CA ARG A 73 8.32 21.62 15.22
C ARG A 73 7.20 21.43 16.24
N GLN A 74 6.24 20.56 15.96
CA GLN A 74 5.14 20.24 16.87
C GLN A 74 5.65 19.53 18.12
N LEU A 75 6.54 18.55 17.94
CA LEU A 75 7.23 17.87 19.03
C LEU A 75 8.02 18.85 19.91
N ALA A 76 8.83 19.73 19.31
CA ALA A 76 9.62 20.72 20.04
C ALA A 76 8.75 21.69 20.87
N THR A 77 7.58 22.07 20.35
CA THR A 77 6.65 22.97 21.04
C THR A 77 5.98 22.27 22.23
N MET A 78 5.51 21.03 22.05
CA MET A 78 4.89 20.24 23.12
C MET A 78 5.91 19.84 24.21
N MET A 79 7.14 19.52 23.82
CA MET A 79 8.24 19.29 24.77
C MET A 79 8.55 20.55 25.57
N LYS A 80 8.57 21.73 24.92
CA LYS A 80 8.80 23.00 25.61
C LYS A 80 7.67 23.37 26.58
N SER A 81 6.43 22.94 26.32
CA SER A 81 5.30 23.12 27.23
C SER A 81 5.21 22.07 28.35
N GLY A 82 6.20 21.19 28.48
CA GLY A 82 6.25 20.17 29.54
C GLY A 82 5.29 19.01 29.33
N VAL A 83 4.78 18.81 28.11
CA VAL A 83 3.93 17.65 27.80
C VAL A 83 4.78 16.39 27.84
N PRO A 84 4.33 15.33 28.53
CA PRO A 84 5.01 14.04 28.55
C PRO A 84 5.31 13.54 27.14
N LEU A 85 6.55 13.09 26.91
CA LEU A 85 7.01 12.60 25.60
C LEU A 85 6.08 11.53 25.02
N LEU A 86 5.62 10.60 25.87
CA LEU A 86 4.71 9.53 25.47
C LEU A 86 3.37 10.06 24.93
N GLN A 87 2.81 11.10 25.56
CA GLN A 87 1.57 11.73 25.09
C GLN A 87 1.81 12.51 23.79
N THR A 88 2.98 13.12 23.64
CA THR A 88 3.33 13.86 22.43
C THR A 88 3.45 12.93 21.22
N PHE A 89 4.02 11.73 21.39
CA PHE A 89 4.07 10.72 20.33
C PHE A 89 2.68 10.24 19.91
N ASP A 90 1.76 10.03 20.85
CA ASP A 90 0.39 9.60 20.55
C ASP A 90 -0.41 10.70 19.83
N ILE A 91 -0.29 11.95 20.28
CA ILE A 91 -0.99 13.11 19.69
C ILE A 91 -0.50 13.39 18.27
N VAL A 92 0.81 13.41 18.04
CA VAL A 92 1.39 13.71 16.73
C VAL A 92 1.23 12.54 15.75
N GLY A 93 1.31 11.30 16.24
CA GLY A 93 1.07 10.09 15.43
C GLY A 93 -0.38 9.98 14.93
N LYS A 94 -1.36 10.41 15.72
CA LYS A 94 -2.78 10.46 15.32
C LYS A 94 -3.14 11.70 14.49
N GLY A 95 -2.42 12.81 14.66
CA GLY A 95 -2.69 14.09 13.97
C GLY A 95 -2.11 14.21 12.55
N HIS A 96 -1.25 13.28 12.13
CA HIS A 96 -0.62 13.34 10.81
C HIS A 96 -1.53 12.76 9.72
N SER A 97 -1.90 13.57 8.71
CA SER A 97 -2.70 13.15 7.54
C SER A 97 -2.05 12.05 6.70
N ASN A 98 -0.76 11.75 6.92
CA ASN A 98 -0.07 10.68 6.23
C ASN A 98 -0.12 9.38 7.07
N PRO A 99 -0.86 8.35 6.61
CA PRO A 99 -0.98 7.07 7.33
C PRO A 99 0.35 6.31 7.47
N ALA A 100 1.42 6.75 6.81
CA ALA A 100 2.78 6.23 7.04
C ALA A 100 3.41 6.73 8.33
N VAL A 101 3.25 8.01 8.64
CA VAL A 101 3.82 8.62 9.85
C VAL A 101 3.08 8.06 11.07
N SER A 102 1.77 7.88 10.95
CA SER A 102 0.94 7.23 11.96
C SER A 102 1.26 5.74 12.17
N LYS A 103 1.87 5.07 11.18
CA LYS A 103 2.26 3.64 11.28
C LYS A 103 3.69 3.44 11.80
N LEU A 104 4.50 4.49 11.87
CA LEU A 104 5.86 4.47 12.40
C LEU A 104 5.92 4.74 13.92
N LEU A 105 4.85 5.28 14.49
CA LEU A 105 4.69 5.60 15.91
C LEU A 105 3.70 4.65 16.56
#